data_AF-A0A3B9RNJ7-F1
#
_entry.id   AF-A0A3B9RNJ7-F1
#
_cell.length_a   1.000
_cell.length_b   1.000
_cell.length_c   1.000
_cell.angle_alpha   90.00
_cell.angle_beta   90.00
_cell.angle_gamma   90.00
#
_symmetry.space_group_name_H-M   'P 1'
#
loop_
_entity.id
_entity.type
_entity.pdbx_description
1 polymer ?
#
loop_
_entity_poly.entity_id
_entity_poly.type
_entity_poly.pdbx_seq_one_letter_code
_entity_poly.pdbx_strand_id
1 'polypeptide(L)'
;LPPAKGVSQAYQSIDVTKESRGFAMNSDSKVKDAAWAVLEYMAGPEGRKLDKLGLEGIHYTVENGKYVLTREFPSWWAKFWPTMNGLDLNMVVGEVLSKPAIESLDAAAKYFAADTNVLLPEDLLPLKDAMNKLYREYSTDIIRGVRPVSDFDEFVTKWNAAGGTKISEYLGTVL
;
A
#
# COMPACT_ATOMS: atom_id res chain seq x y z
N LEU A 1 8.20 -15.46 3.96
CA LEU A 1 8.29 -15.92 5.36
C LEU A 1 7.04 -15.45 6.09
N PRO A 2 6.40 -16.25 6.96
CA PRO A 2 5.25 -15.78 7.73
C PRO A 2 5.64 -14.62 8.66
N PRO A 3 4.67 -13.76 9.07
CA PRO A 3 4.95 -12.70 10.03
C PRO A 3 5.42 -13.27 11.37
N ALA A 4 6.18 -12.47 12.13
CA ALA A 4 6.65 -12.84 13.46
C ALA A 4 5.46 -13.27 14.34
N LYS A 5 5.62 -14.39 15.04
CA LYS A 5 4.58 -14.90 15.95
C LYS A 5 4.44 -13.99 17.16
N GLY A 6 3.21 -13.72 17.59
CA GLY A 6 2.91 -12.89 18.75
C GLY A 6 1.46 -12.44 18.79
N VAL A 7 1.11 -11.62 19.78
CA VAL A 7 -0.24 -11.06 19.97
C VAL A 7 -0.72 -10.27 18.75
N SER A 8 0.19 -9.62 18.03
CA SER A 8 -0.09 -8.83 16.82
C SER A 8 0.58 -9.45 15.59
N GLN A 9 0.36 -10.75 15.34
CA GLN A 9 0.93 -11.45 14.19
C GLN A 9 0.31 -10.95 12.86
N ALA A 10 0.98 -10.02 12.21
CA ALA A 10 0.64 -9.51 10.88
C ALA A 10 1.89 -9.04 10.13
N TYR A 11 1.83 -8.93 8.79
CA TYR A 11 2.89 -8.31 8.00
C TYR A 11 2.93 -6.80 8.20
N GLN A 12 1.76 -6.17 8.05
CA GLN A 12 1.61 -4.72 8.20
C GLN A 12 0.17 -4.42 8.61
N SER A 13 0.00 -3.40 9.45
CA SER A 13 -1.28 -2.72 9.66
C SER A 13 -1.60 -1.87 8.44
N ILE A 14 -2.69 -2.19 7.77
CA ILE A 14 -3.09 -1.59 6.51
C ILE A 14 -4.26 -0.66 6.77
N ASP A 15 -4.05 0.65 6.54
CA ASP A 15 -5.11 1.64 6.54
C ASP A 15 -6.21 1.28 5.52
N VAL A 16 -7.42 1.01 6.02
CA VAL A 16 -8.60 0.64 5.24
C VAL A 16 -9.53 1.81 4.93
N THR A 17 -9.25 3.02 5.45
CA THR A 17 -9.97 4.24 5.06
C THR A 17 -9.69 4.63 3.60
N LYS A 18 -8.53 4.19 3.08
CA LYS A 18 -8.03 4.42 1.72
C LYS A 18 -7.74 5.89 1.38
N GLU A 19 -7.79 6.81 2.35
CA GLU A 19 -7.59 8.24 2.12
C GLU A 19 -6.17 8.58 1.66
N SER A 20 -5.17 7.81 2.12
CA SER A 20 -3.76 8.01 1.80
C SER A 20 -3.36 7.53 0.40
N ARG A 21 -4.28 6.95 -0.39
CA ARG A 21 -3.98 6.32 -1.69
C ARG A 21 -4.73 7.03 -2.80
N GLY A 22 -4.02 7.35 -3.88
CA GLY A 22 -4.65 7.83 -5.10
C GLY A 22 -3.78 8.81 -5.88
N PHE A 23 -4.44 9.51 -6.80
CA PHE A 23 -3.85 10.58 -7.58
C PHE A 23 -4.43 11.91 -7.12
N ALA A 24 -3.59 12.94 -7.07
CA ALA A 24 -4.01 14.31 -6.82
C ALA A 24 -3.58 15.20 -7.99
N MET A 25 -4.37 16.24 -8.27
CA MET A 25 -4.01 17.27 -9.24
C MET A 25 -3.66 18.56 -8.51
N ASN A 26 -2.53 19.16 -8.90
CA ASN A 26 -2.13 20.47 -8.37
C ASN A 26 -3.22 21.53 -8.71
N SER A 27 -3.63 22.30 -7.71
CA SER A 27 -4.63 23.37 -7.85
C SER A 27 -4.26 24.41 -8.90
N ASP A 28 -2.98 24.62 -9.16
CA ASP A 28 -2.46 25.64 -10.06
C ASP A 28 -2.26 25.14 -11.49
N SER A 29 -2.43 23.82 -11.74
CA SER A 29 -2.31 23.24 -13.07
C SER A 29 -3.24 23.94 -14.06
N LYS A 30 -2.70 24.26 -15.24
CA LYS A 30 -3.43 24.91 -16.34
C LYS A 30 -4.06 23.91 -17.31
N VAL A 31 -3.85 22.60 -17.10
CA VAL A 31 -4.29 21.52 -18.00
C VAL A 31 -5.04 20.42 -17.24
N LYS A 32 -5.88 20.81 -16.27
CA LYS A 32 -6.60 19.86 -15.38
C LYS A 32 -7.50 18.90 -16.16
N ASP A 33 -8.19 19.38 -17.19
CA ASP A 33 -9.08 18.54 -18.00
C ASP A 33 -8.30 17.43 -18.72
N ALA A 34 -7.13 17.75 -19.26
CA ALA A 34 -6.25 16.76 -19.89
C ALA A 34 -5.69 15.77 -18.86
N ALA A 35 -5.29 16.23 -17.68
CA ALA A 35 -4.84 15.35 -16.60
C ALA A 35 -5.96 14.41 -16.12
N TRP A 36 -7.18 14.92 -15.99
CA TRP A 36 -8.36 14.13 -15.62
C TRP A 36 -8.69 13.10 -16.71
N ALA A 37 -8.65 13.49 -17.99
CA ALA A 37 -8.91 12.58 -19.11
C ALA A 37 -7.94 11.38 -19.11
N VAL A 38 -6.68 11.56 -18.74
CA VAL A 38 -5.73 10.44 -18.59
C VAL A 38 -6.16 9.52 -17.44
N LEU A 39 -6.47 10.08 -16.27
CA LEU A 39 -6.88 9.27 -15.10
C LEU A 39 -8.18 8.49 -15.36
N GLU A 40 -9.14 9.14 -16.02
CA GLU A 40 -10.42 8.55 -16.40
C GLU A 40 -10.22 7.41 -17.40
N TYR A 41 -9.47 7.66 -18.48
CA TYR A 41 -9.11 6.64 -19.45
C TYR A 41 -8.41 5.44 -18.80
N MET A 42 -7.39 5.70 -17.96
CA MET A 42 -6.61 4.64 -17.30
C MET A 42 -7.44 3.83 -16.31
N ALA A 43 -8.50 4.41 -15.73
CA ALA A 43 -9.44 3.71 -14.86
C ALA A 43 -10.49 2.90 -15.64
N GLY A 44 -10.79 3.30 -16.89
CA GLY A 44 -11.72 2.61 -17.78
C GLY A 44 -11.18 1.30 -18.35
N PRO A 45 -12.04 0.45 -18.97
CA PRO A 45 -11.67 -0.90 -19.41
C PRO A 45 -10.44 -0.96 -20.34
N GLU A 46 -10.35 -0.04 -21.30
CA GLU A 46 -9.24 0.02 -22.26
C GLU A 46 -7.93 0.45 -21.60
N GLY A 47 -7.97 1.43 -20.70
CA GLY A 47 -6.82 1.83 -19.91
C GLY A 47 -6.37 0.76 -18.93
N ARG A 48 -7.30 0.03 -18.30
CA ARG A 48 -6.98 -1.15 -17.47
C ARG A 48 -6.31 -2.24 -18.29
N LYS A 49 -6.82 -2.53 -19.49
CA LYS A 49 -6.21 -3.49 -20.43
C LYS A 49 -4.79 -3.06 -20.81
N LEU A 50 -4.59 -1.81 -21.23
CA LEU A 50 -3.27 -1.28 -21.57
C LEU A 50 -2.31 -1.35 -20.38
N ASP A 51 -2.74 -0.90 -19.20
CA ASP A 51 -1.91 -0.89 -17.98
C ASP A 51 -1.46 -2.31 -17.62
N LYS A 52 -2.35 -3.30 -17.77
CA LYS A 52 -2.12 -4.66 -17.27
C LYS A 52 -1.55 -5.63 -18.28
N LEU A 53 -1.91 -5.49 -19.55
CA LEU A 53 -1.50 -6.40 -20.61
C LEU A 53 -0.45 -5.79 -21.53
N GLY A 54 -0.24 -4.48 -21.47
CA GLY A 54 0.66 -3.75 -22.35
C GLY A 54 0.07 -3.49 -23.72
N LEU A 55 0.94 -3.46 -24.72
CA LEU A 55 0.60 -3.16 -26.11
C LEU A 55 0.18 -4.41 -26.89
N GLU A 56 -0.91 -4.33 -27.63
CA GLU A 56 -1.36 -5.36 -28.58
C GLU A 56 -0.31 -5.59 -29.69
N GLY A 57 -0.14 -6.84 -30.10
CA GLY A 57 0.86 -7.28 -31.09
C GLY A 57 2.29 -7.37 -30.55
N ILE A 58 2.56 -6.81 -29.37
CA ILE A 58 3.86 -6.92 -28.68
C ILE A 58 3.72 -7.82 -27.47
N HIS A 59 2.85 -7.46 -26.52
CA HIS A 59 2.74 -8.13 -25.23
C HIS A 59 1.56 -9.11 -25.19
N TYR A 60 0.48 -8.83 -25.93
CA TYR A 60 -0.64 -9.76 -26.12
C TYR A 60 -1.17 -9.72 -27.57
N THR A 61 -1.86 -10.77 -28.00
CA THR A 61 -2.68 -10.83 -29.23
C THR A 61 -4.14 -11.08 -28.90
N VAL A 62 -5.06 -10.75 -29.81
CA VAL A 62 -6.47 -11.09 -29.68
C VAL A 62 -6.79 -12.32 -30.52
N GLU A 63 -7.15 -13.43 -29.87
CA GLU A 63 -7.49 -14.69 -30.52
C GLU A 63 -8.80 -15.23 -29.96
N ASN A 64 -9.79 -15.46 -30.82
CA ASN A 64 -11.12 -15.93 -30.42
C ASN A 64 -11.76 -15.07 -29.32
N GLY A 65 -11.54 -13.76 -29.38
CA GLY A 65 -12.03 -12.79 -28.39
C GLY A 65 -11.27 -12.80 -27.06
N LYS A 66 -10.20 -13.58 -26.90
CA LYS A 66 -9.34 -13.60 -25.70
C LYS A 66 -8.01 -12.89 -25.93
N TYR A 67 -7.44 -12.38 -24.85
CA TYR A 67 -6.11 -11.77 -24.82
C TYR A 67 -5.05 -12.82 -24.53
N VAL A 68 -4.33 -13.27 -25.55
CA VAL A 68 -3.28 -14.28 -25.44
C VAL A 68 -1.95 -13.58 -25.16
N LEU A 69 -1.34 -13.83 -24.00
CA LEU A 69 -0.06 -13.24 -23.65
C LEU A 69 1.05 -13.81 -24.54
N THR A 70 1.88 -12.94 -25.07
CA THR A 70 3.05 -13.33 -25.85
C THR A 70 4.25 -13.62 -24.94
N ARG A 71 5.32 -14.13 -25.55
CA ARG A 71 6.62 -14.28 -24.86
C ARG A 71 7.24 -12.97 -24.39
N GLU A 72 6.87 -11.82 -24.97
CA GLU A 72 7.43 -10.50 -24.62
C GLU A 72 6.67 -9.85 -23.45
N PHE A 73 5.53 -10.42 -23.04
CA PHE A 73 4.74 -9.92 -21.91
C PHE A 73 5.57 -9.65 -20.63
N PRO A 74 6.54 -10.49 -20.22
CA PRO A 74 7.35 -10.23 -19.02
C PRO A 74 8.18 -8.94 -19.06
N SER A 75 8.33 -8.29 -20.22
CA SER A 75 8.99 -6.98 -20.34
C SER A 75 8.08 -5.80 -19.93
N TRP A 76 6.77 -6.04 -19.75
CA TRP A 76 5.80 -5.03 -19.35
C TRP A 76 5.54 -5.05 -17.84
N TRP A 77 5.24 -3.87 -17.30
CA TRP A 77 4.75 -3.71 -15.94
C TRP A 77 3.73 -2.57 -15.87
N ALA A 78 2.75 -2.71 -14.96
CA ALA A 78 1.65 -1.78 -14.80
C ALA A 78 2.11 -0.47 -14.13
N LYS A 79 1.77 0.67 -14.74
CA LYS A 79 2.27 1.99 -14.36
C LYS A 79 1.28 2.81 -13.55
N PHE A 80 -0.02 2.54 -13.69
CA PHE A 80 -1.07 3.34 -13.05
C PHE A 80 -1.68 2.64 -11.85
N TRP A 81 -2.17 1.41 -12.02
CA TRP A 81 -2.92 0.74 -10.98
C TRP A 81 -2.18 -0.52 -10.54
N PRO A 82 -1.74 -0.63 -9.28
CA PRO A 82 -1.02 -1.82 -8.83
C PRO A 82 -1.92 -3.07 -8.73
N THR A 83 -3.24 -2.90 -8.54
CA THR A 83 -4.19 -4.01 -8.37
C THR A 83 -4.60 -4.61 -9.72
N MET A 84 -5.12 -5.85 -9.74
CA MET A 84 -5.73 -6.45 -10.94
C MET A 84 -7.21 -6.11 -11.13
N ASN A 85 -7.82 -5.35 -10.21
CA ASN A 85 -9.24 -4.98 -10.26
C ASN A 85 -9.55 -4.18 -11.53
N GLY A 86 -10.63 -4.51 -12.23
CA GLY A 86 -11.01 -3.83 -13.49
C GLY A 86 -10.38 -4.42 -14.76
N LEU A 87 -9.63 -5.53 -14.64
CA LEU A 87 -9.33 -6.42 -15.76
C LEU A 87 -10.05 -7.76 -15.55
N ASP A 88 -10.79 -8.23 -16.55
CA ASP A 88 -11.37 -9.58 -16.51
C ASP A 88 -10.30 -10.63 -16.86
N LEU A 89 -9.78 -11.31 -15.85
CA LEU A 89 -8.75 -12.33 -16.01
C LEU A 89 -9.25 -13.58 -16.75
N ASN A 90 -10.56 -13.83 -16.82
CA ASN A 90 -11.11 -14.97 -17.58
C ASN A 90 -10.92 -14.81 -19.10
N MET A 91 -10.73 -13.56 -19.53
CA MET A 91 -10.45 -13.19 -20.91
C MET A 91 -8.97 -13.29 -21.26
N VAL A 92 -8.09 -13.52 -20.29
CA VAL A 92 -6.64 -13.59 -20.49
C VAL A 92 -6.18 -15.04 -20.57
N VAL A 93 -5.39 -15.36 -21.60
CA VAL A 93 -4.73 -16.66 -21.76
C VAL A 93 -3.24 -16.46 -21.49
N GLY A 94 -2.78 -16.95 -20.34
CA GLY A 94 -1.43 -16.79 -19.84
C GLY A 94 -1.41 -16.34 -18.38
N GLU A 95 -0.22 -16.23 -17.80
CA GLU A 95 -0.03 -15.82 -16.40
C GLU A 95 0.40 -14.35 -16.32
N VAL A 96 -0.50 -13.48 -15.87
CA VAL A 96 -0.21 -12.05 -15.63
C VAL A 96 0.67 -11.85 -14.39
N LEU A 97 0.55 -12.76 -13.43
CA LEU A 97 1.36 -12.82 -12.22
C LEU A 97 1.94 -14.22 -12.11
N SER A 98 3.23 -14.31 -11.78
CA SER A 98 3.86 -15.60 -11.52
C SER A 98 3.27 -16.28 -10.29
N LYS A 99 3.36 -17.61 -10.21
CA LYS A 99 2.94 -18.36 -9.02
C LYS A 99 3.48 -17.79 -7.69
N PRO A 100 4.78 -17.44 -7.55
CA PRO A 100 5.28 -16.80 -6.33
C PRO A 100 4.63 -15.44 -6.03
N ALA A 101 4.26 -14.65 -7.05
CA ALA A 101 3.56 -13.39 -6.85
C ALA A 101 2.13 -13.62 -6.33
N ILE A 102 1.43 -14.62 -6.85
CA ILE A 102 0.10 -15.03 -6.35
C ILE A 102 0.21 -15.51 -4.90
N GLU A 103 1.15 -16.40 -4.59
CA GLU A 103 1.37 -16.88 -3.22
C GLU A 103 1.70 -15.73 -2.25
N SER A 104 2.46 -14.73 -2.72
CA SER A 104 2.74 -13.52 -1.94
C SER A 104 1.48 -12.68 -1.68
N LEU A 105 0.60 -12.53 -2.67
CA LEU A 105 -0.67 -11.82 -2.52
C LEU A 105 -1.61 -12.55 -1.57
N ASP A 106 -1.71 -13.87 -1.68
CA ASP A 106 -2.52 -14.71 -0.80
C ASP A 106 -2.02 -14.63 0.65
N ALA A 107 -0.70 -14.66 0.84
CA ALA A 107 -0.11 -14.46 2.15
C ALA A 107 -0.40 -13.06 2.71
N ALA A 108 -0.33 -12.01 1.88
CA ALA A 108 -0.68 -10.66 2.29
C ALA A 108 -2.17 -10.54 2.68
N ALA A 109 -3.08 -11.13 1.90
CA ALA A 109 -4.51 -11.16 2.20
C ALA A 109 -4.82 -11.96 3.49
N LYS A 110 -4.05 -13.01 3.78
CA LYS A 110 -4.19 -13.80 4.99
C LYS A 110 -3.63 -13.11 6.24
N TYR A 111 -2.53 -12.39 6.12
CA TYR A 111 -1.73 -11.89 7.25
C TYR A 111 -1.66 -10.37 7.37
N PHE A 112 -2.56 -9.61 6.73
CA PHE A 112 -2.70 -8.19 7.02
C PHE A 112 -3.51 -7.97 8.31
N ALA A 113 -3.25 -6.86 8.99
CA ALA A 113 -4.15 -6.34 10.02
C ALA A 113 -4.88 -5.13 9.45
N ALA A 114 -6.21 -5.09 9.58
CA ALA A 114 -6.96 -3.89 9.23
C ALA A 114 -6.68 -2.79 10.27
N ASP A 115 -6.49 -1.57 9.79
CA ASP A 115 -6.28 -0.40 10.63
C ASP A 115 -7.11 0.77 10.11
N THR A 116 -7.63 1.59 11.00
CA THR A 116 -8.47 2.74 10.66
C THR A 116 -7.69 4.01 10.95
N ASN A 117 -7.29 4.70 9.90
CA ASN A 117 -6.67 6.01 10.05
C ASN A 117 -7.69 7.04 10.55
N VAL A 118 -7.24 7.98 11.38
CA VAL A 118 -8.07 9.11 11.84
C VAL A 118 -7.29 10.41 11.67
N LEU A 119 -8.02 11.49 11.38
CA LEU A 119 -7.42 12.81 11.39
C LEU A 119 -7.14 13.21 12.83
N LEU A 120 -5.87 13.52 13.12
CA LEU A 120 -5.48 14.06 14.41
C LEU A 120 -5.77 15.57 14.48
N PRO A 121 -6.35 16.07 15.57
CA PRO A 121 -6.39 17.49 15.89
C PRO A 121 -5.00 18.13 15.85
N GLU A 122 -4.94 19.41 15.46
CA GLU A 122 -3.67 20.13 15.27
C GLU A 122 -2.78 20.14 16.52
N ASP A 123 -3.38 20.19 17.72
CA ASP A 123 -2.68 20.17 19.01
C ASP A 123 -2.06 18.81 19.34
N LEU A 124 -2.50 17.72 18.71
CA LEU A 124 -1.92 16.39 18.86
C LEU A 124 -0.78 16.11 17.86
N LEU A 125 -0.66 16.87 16.77
CA LEU A 125 0.37 16.66 15.75
C LEU A 125 1.81 16.75 16.30
N PRO A 126 2.17 17.76 17.13
CA PRO A 126 3.51 17.83 17.72
C PRO A 126 3.83 16.63 18.63
N LEU A 127 2.83 16.09 19.32
CA LEU A 127 2.99 14.90 20.18
C LEU A 127 3.26 13.65 19.34
N LYS A 128 2.51 13.48 18.24
CA LYS A 128 2.75 12.41 17.26
C LYS A 128 4.18 12.46 16.71
N ASP A 129 4.69 13.65 16.40
CA ASP A 129 6.07 13.80 15.90
C ASP A 129 7.12 13.42 16.96
N ALA A 130 6.92 13.83 18.22
CA ALA A 130 7.78 13.43 19.33
C ALA A 130 7.80 11.90 19.53
N MET A 131 6.64 11.26 19.48
CA MET A 131 6.50 9.81 19.55
C MET A 131 7.20 9.09 18.39
N ASN A 132 7.01 9.57 17.16
CA ASN A 132 7.65 8.99 15.97
C ASN A 132 9.18 9.09 16.03
N LYS A 133 9.72 10.19 16.58
CA LYS A 133 11.15 10.34 16.78
C LYS A 133 11.70 9.29 17.75
N LEU A 134 11.04 9.09 18.89
CA LEU A 134 11.42 8.05 19.86
C LEU A 134 11.34 6.66 19.24
N TYR A 135 10.27 6.34 18.52
CA TYR A 135 10.15 5.05 17.84
C TYR A 135 11.31 4.82 16.86
N ARG A 136 11.62 5.81 16.01
CA ARG A 136 12.70 5.70 15.02
C ARG A 136 14.07 5.55 15.69
N GLU A 137 14.35 6.31 16.75
CA GLU A 137 15.60 6.21 17.52
C GLU A 137 15.76 4.81 18.13
N TYR A 138 14.82 4.39 18.97
CA TYR A 138 14.91 3.11 19.69
C TYR A 138 14.88 1.91 18.75
N SER A 139 13.98 1.89 17.75
CA SER A 139 13.93 0.78 16.80
C SER A 139 15.23 0.66 16.01
N THR A 140 15.78 1.78 15.52
CA THR A 140 17.03 1.78 14.76
C THR A 140 18.21 1.32 15.62
N ASP A 141 18.33 1.84 16.84
CA ASP A 141 19.47 1.52 17.71
C ASP A 141 19.40 0.10 18.26
N ILE A 142 18.21 -0.42 18.54
CA ILE A 142 18.02 -1.84 18.90
C ILE A 142 18.37 -2.75 17.72
N ILE A 143 17.89 -2.45 16.51
CA ILE A 143 18.20 -3.25 15.31
C ILE A 143 19.70 -3.28 15.02
N ARG A 144 20.38 -2.14 15.21
CA ARG A 144 21.83 -2.01 15.00
C ARG A 144 22.67 -2.57 16.15
N GLY A 145 22.07 -2.99 17.25
CA GLY A 145 22.76 -3.46 18.45
C GLY A 145 23.48 -2.35 19.23
N VAL A 146 23.17 -1.08 18.98
CA VAL A 146 23.64 0.06 19.80
C VAL A 146 22.95 0.06 21.16
N ARG A 147 21.69 -0.40 21.21
CA ARG A 147 20.91 -0.60 22.42
C ARG A 147 20.43 -2.05 22.51
N PRO A 148 20.32 -2.63 23.72
CA PRO A 148 19.76 -3.97 23.88
C PRO A 148 18.23 -3.95 23.74
N VAL A 149 17.63 -5.08 23.36
CA VAL A 149 16.16 -5.25 23.32
C VAL A 149 15.51 -4.98 24.69
N SER A 150 16.22 -5.19 25.79
CA SER A 150 15.74 -4.88 27.15
C SER A 150 15.39 -3.41 27.37
N ASP A 151 15.87 -2.49 26.52
CA ASP A 151 15.52 -1.07 26.58
C ASP A 151 14.09 -0.78 26.08
N PHE A 152 13.35 -1.80 25.65
CA PHE A 152 11.97 -1.66 25.18
C PHE A 152 11.03 -1.09 26.27
N ASP A 153 11.21 -1.45 27.54
CA ASP A 153 10.35 -0.90 28.62
C ASP A 153 10.61 0.59 28.85
N GLU A 154 11.86 1.03 28.69
CA GLU A 154 12.23 2.44 28.73
C GLU A 154 11.63 3.21 27.54
N PHE A 155 11.68 2.61 26.34
CA PHE A 155 11.03 3.14 25.15
C PHE A 155 9.55 3.37 25.38
N VAL A 156 8.81 2.34 25.83
CA VAL A 156 7.37 2.41 26.06
C VAL A 156 7.04 3.54 27.04
N THR A 157 7.79 3.64 28.13
CA THR A 157 7.61 4.71 29.13
C THR A 157 7.76 6.10 28.50
N LYS A 158 8.86 6.33 27.77
CA LYS A 158 9.13 7.63 27.12
C LYS A 158 8.14 7.94 26.01
N TRP A 159 7.75 6.95 25.22
CA TRP A 159 6.80 7.10 24.12
C TRP A 159 5.40 7.48 24.63
N ASN A 160 4.94 6.84 25.70
CA ASN A 160 3.67 7.20 26.35
C ASN A 160 3.71 8.62 26.91
N ALA A 161 4.80 9.00 27.57
CA ALA A 161 4.98 10.35 28.11
C ALA A 161 5.06 11.44 27.01
N ALA A 162 5.65 11.12 25.85
CA ALA A 162 5.80 12.05 24.73
C ALA A 162 4.48 12.35 24.00
N GLY A 163 3.47 11.48 24.15
CA GLY A 163 2.19 11.67 23.47
C GLY A 163 1.31 10.42 23.43
N GLY A 164 1.88 9.23 23.65
CA GLY A 164 1.15 7.97 23.50
C GLY A 164 -0.11 7.90 24.35
N THR A 165 -0.06 8.36 25.60
CA THR A 165 -1.25 8.40 26.48
C THR A 165 -2.33 9.32 25.91
N LYS A 166 -1.99 10.58 25.61
CA LYS A 166 -2.96 11.57 25.12
C LYS A 166 -3.58 11.21 23.78
N ILE A 167 -2.78 10.70 22.85
CA ILE A 167 -3.29 10.25 21.55
C ILE A 167 -4.17 9.00 21.73
N SER A 168 -3.82 8.06 22.61
CA SER A 168 -4.67 6.89 22.88
C SER A 168 -6.03 7.30 23.47
N GLU A 169 -6.06 8.29 24.36
CA GLU A 169 -7.31 8.86 24.89
C GLU A 169 -8.19 9.43 23.77
N TYR A 170 -7.61 10.22 22.84
CA TYR A 170 -8.32 10.73 21.67
C TYR A 170 -8.83 9.61 20.77
N LEU A 171 -7.97 8.63 20.44
CA LEU A 171 -8.35 7.50 19.60
C LEU A 171 -9.55 6.72 20.18
N GLY A 172 -9.61 6.56 21.51
CA GLY A 172 -10.75 5.94 22.19
C GLY A 172 -12.08 6.71 22.08
N THR A 173 -12.08 7.92 21.52
CA THR A 173 -13.30 8.71 21.26
C THR A 173 -13.75 8.66 19.80
N VAL A 174 -12.87 8.26 18.87
CA VAL A 174 -13.12 8.33 17.41
C VAL A 174 -13.07 6.97 16.70
N LEU A 175 -12.49 5.95 17.34
CA LEU A 175 -12.47 4.55 16.87
C LEU A 175 -13.50 3.73 17.64
#